data_AF-A0A7W8HT20-F1
#
_entry.id   AF-A0A7W8HT20-F1
#
_cell.length_a   1.000
_cell.length_b   1.000
_cell.length_c   1.000
_cell.angle_alpha   90.00
_cell.angle_beta   90.00
_cell.angle_gamma   90.00
#
_symmetry.space_group_name_H-M   'P 1'
#
loop_
_entity.id
_entity.type
_entity.pdbx_description
1 polymer ?
#
loop_
_entity_poly.entity_id
_entity_poly.type
_entity_poly.pdbx_seq_one_letter_code
_entity_poly.pdbx_strand_id
1 'polypeptide(L)'
;MLQPSAYLQRLIARWFVGENFPGCPSLKVGLSLANPYAISVEPKDRGYVRQDLDLGVTFGSTSIYTSNSNSIQFGPAQDTQLAAAGFLTIFDQDDNILFHGPLRDKFSDGSFTFEPGEITLRIDGAFGHSLGPAIFAWLKGQAPMPSAPSGLSIEVQGALHPITLEGPVAGDGCLFLRLKDDVQLDAMSGEAVDVAIIDPEGRTLYTGEFATPLQGATVTVSAETFRLMIH
;
A
#
# COMPACT_ATOMS: atom_id res chain seq x y z
N MET A 1 -8.59 10.12 4.26
CA MET A 1 -7.99 9.20 3.27
C MET A 1 -7.00 8.34 4.02
N LEU A 2 -7.09 7.03 3.86
CA LEU A 2 -6.25 6.08 4.57
C LEU A 2 -5.06 5.68 3.70
N GLN A 3 -3.90 5.53 4.33
CA GLN A 3 -2.64 5.11 3.70
C GLN A 3 -2.32 3.64 4.04
N PRO A 4 -1.65 2.91 3.14
CA PRO A 4 -1.18 1.55 3.40
C PRO A 4 -0.23 1.48 4.61
N SER A 5 -0.43 0.48 5.46
CA SER A 5 0.43 0.22 6.61
C SER A 5 1.77 -0.41 6.22
N ALA A 6 2.73 -0.42 7.14
CA ALA A 6 3.99 -1.16 6.98
C ALA A 6 3.77 -2.68 6.78
N TYR A 7 2.70 -3.24 7.34
CA TYR A 7 2.38 -4.66 7.16
C TYR A 7 1.91 -4.95 5.73
N LEU A 8 0.96 -4.19 5.20
CA LEU A 8 0.50 -4.35 3.82
C LEU A 8 1.66 -4.11 2.82
N GLN A 9 2.46 -3.08 3.08
CA GLN A 9 3.68 -2.81 2.32
C GLN A 9 4.64 -4.02 2.35
N ARG A 10 4.84 -4.66 3.51
CA ARG A 10 5.70 -5.86 3.63
C ARG A 10 5.14 -7.06 2.87
N LEU A 11 3.83 -7.28 2.86
CA LEU A 11 3.21 -8.35 2.06
C LEU A 11 3.49 -8.14 0.57
N ILE A 12 3.32 -6.90 0.10
CA ILE A 12 3.64 -6.50 -1.27
C ILE A 12 5.11 -6.79 -1.61
N ALA A 13 6.06 -6.37 -0.75
CA ALA A 13 7.48 -6.65 -0.99
C ALA A 13 7.83 -8.15 -0.99
N ARG A 14 7.24 -8.92 -0.08
CA ARG A 14 7.42 -10.38 -0.04
C ARG A 14 6.94 -11.03 -1.35
N TRP A 15 5.85 -10.53 -1.90
CA TRP A 15 5.38 -10.96 -3.21
C TRP A 15 6.33 -10.64 -4.35
N PHE A 16 6.93 -9.45 -4.36
CA PHE A 16 7.98 -9.13 -5.35
C PHE A 16 9.18 -10.08 -5.30
N VAL A 17 9.49 -10.70 -4.16
CA VAL A 17 10.58 -11.67 -4.02
C VAL A 17 10.13 -13.13 -4.15
N GLY A 18 8.92 -13.37 -4.65
CA GLY A 18 8.44 -14.71 -4.97
C GLY A 18 7.58 -15.37 -3.88
N GLU A 19 7.29 -14.69 -2.77
CA GLU A 19 6.40 -15.24 -1.74
C GLU A 19 4.92 -15.08 -2.14
N ASN A 20 4.09 -16.07 -1.85
CA ASN A 20 2.65 -15.94 -2.09
C ASN A 20 2.02 -14.94 -1.11
N PHE A 21 1.04 -14.17 -1.60
CA PHE A 21 0.16 -13.42 -0.71
C PHE A 21 -0.68 -14.37 0.15
N PRO A 22 -1.04 -13.96 1.37
CA PRO A 22 -2.01 -14.69 2.17
C PRO A 22 -3.39 -14.73 1.49
N GLY A 23 -4.26 -15.62 1.97
CA GLY A 23 -5.66 -15.65 1.55
C GLY A 23 -6.38 -14.31 1.76
N CYS A 24 -7.53 -14.14 1.09
CA CYS A 24 -8.37 -12.95 1.28
C CYS A 24 -8.67 -12.73 2.77
N PRO A 25 -8.41 -11.54 3.31
CA PRO A 25 -8.69 -11.24 4.70
C PRO A 25 -10.18 -10.96 4.93
N SER A 26 -10.65 -11.15 6.17
CA SER A 26 -11.86 -10.46 6.63
C SER A 26 -11.48 -9.09 7.16
N LEU A 27 -12.17 -8.04 6.72
CA LEU A 27 -11.81 -6.67 7.05
C LEU A 27 -12.63 -6.14 8.23
N LYS A 28 -11.93 -5.49 9.16
CA LYS A 28 -12.55 -4.72 10.22
C LYS A 28 -12.06 -3.30 10.22
N VAL A 29 -12.93 -2.37 10.60
CA VAL A 29 -12.59 -0.97 10.83
C VAL A 29 -12.67 -0.65 12.32
N GLY A 30 -11.68 0.09 12.80
CA GLY A 30 -11.58 0.55 14.18
C GLY A 30 -11.06 1.98 14.28
N LEU A 31 -11.07 2.49 15.50
CA LEU A 31 -10.56 3.82 15.86
C LEU A 31 -9.34 3.68 16.75
N SER A 32 -8.41 4.62 16.64
CA SER A 32 -7.21 4.66 17.47
C SER A 32 -6.97 6.05 18.07
N LEU A 33 -6.55 6.07 19.33
CA LEU A 33 -6.12 7.24 20.08
C LEU A 33 -4.70 7.68 19.68
N ALA A 34 -3.86 6.71 19.28
CA ALA A 34 -2.48 6.94 18.91
C ALA A 34 -2.27 6.72 17.42
N ASN A 35 -1.23 7.34 16.88
CA ASN A 35 -0.83 7.07 15.50
C ASN A 35 -0.37 5.59 15.40
N PRO A 36 -1.01 4.78 14.54
CA PRO A 36 -0.73 3.35 14.47
C PRO A 36 0.61 2.99 13.83
N TYR A 37 1.43 3.95 13.37
CA TYR A 37 2.81 3.67 12.94
C TYR A 37 3.71 3.08 14.05
N ALA A 38 3.32 3.20 15.32
CA ALA A 38 4.05 2.61 16.46
C ALA A 38 3.25 1.51 17.15
N ILE A 39 2.04 1.82 17.66
CA ILE A 39 1.13 0.91 18.36
C ILE A 39 -0.29 1.47 18.19
N SER A 40 -1.24 0.66 17.69
CA SER A 40 -2.66 1.07 17.75
C SER A 40 -3.15 0.99 19.19
N VAL A 41 -3.64 2.11 19.73
CA VAL A 41 -4.25 2.20 21.04
C VAL A 41 -5.73 2.48 20.85
N GLU A 42 -6.55 1.46 20.98
CA GLU A 42 -7.99 1.58 20.75
C GLU A 42 -8.70 2.12 22.00
N PRO A 43 -9.71 3.00 21.85
CA PRO A 43 -10.53 3.48 22.98
C PRO A 43 -11.54 2.40 23.39
N LYS A 44 -11.06 1.32 24.03
CA LYS A 44 -11.91 0.19 24.45
C LYS A 44 -12.93 0.63 25.51
N ASP A 45 -14.03 -0.11 25.56
CA ASP A 45 -15.19 0.06 26.46
C ASP A 45 -16.28 1.04 25.97
N ARG A 46 -17.52 0.79 26.43
CA ARG A 46 -18.67 1.73 26.38
C ARG A 46 -18.98 2.39 25.03
N GLY A 47 -19.20 1.59 23.99
CA GLY A 47 -19.66 2.07 22.67
C GLY A 47 -18.63 1.87 21.56
N TYR A 48 -17.41 1.47 21.90
CA TYR A 48 -16.39 1.10 20.92
C TYR A 48 -16.35 -0.42 20.68
N VAL A 49 -16.71 -0.84 19.47
CA VAL A 49 -16.49 -2.19 18.93
C VAL A 49 -16.08 -2.04 17.46
N ARG A 50 -15.02 -2.72 17.05
CA ARG A 50 -14.64 -2.78 15.63
C ARG A 50 -15.81 -3.25 14.78
N GLN A 51 -16.07 -2.57 13.68
CA GLN A 51 -17.15 -2.89 12.77
C GLN A 51 -16.61 -3.70 11.60
N ASP A 52 -17.42 -4.59 11.04
CA ASP A 52 -17.08 -5.26 9.78
C ASP A 52 -17.07 -4.24 8.64
N LEU A 53 -16.09 -4.37 7.75
CA LEU A 53 -15.92 -3.46 6.61
C LEU A 53 -16.11 -4.22 5.30
N ASP A 54 -17.16 -3.86 4.57
CA ASP A 54 -17.31 -4.27 3.18
C ASP A 54 -16.83 -3.15 2.26
N LEU A 55 -16.09 -3.51 1.21
CA LEU A 55 -15.59 -2.56 0.23
C LEU A 55 -16.43 -2.62 -1.05
N GLY A 56 -16.78 -1.43 -1.54
CA GLY A 56 -17.58 -1.23 -2.73
C GLY A 56 -16.80 -1.29 -4.04
N VAL A 57 -17.31 -0.57 -5.04
CA VAL A 57 -16.72 -0.51 -6.37
C VAL A 57 -15.32 0.12 -6.30
N THR A 58 -14.42 -0.36 -7.17
CA THR A 58 -13.09 0.23 -7.37
C THR A 58 -13.17 1.20 -8.53
N PHE A 59 -12.64 2.40 -8.35
CA PHE A 59 -12.59 3.45 -9.36
C PHE A 59 -11.13 3.68 -9.79
N GLY A 60 -10.91 4.07 -11.04
CA GLY A 60 -9.56 4.29 -11.53
C GLY A 60 -9.44 5.20 -12.75
N SER A 61 -8.47 6.12 -12.66
CA SER A 61 -7.70 6.67 -13.78
C SER A 61 -6.22 6.73 -13.36
N THR A 62 -5.78 7.84 -12.75
CA THR A 62 -4.41 8.05 -12.22
C THR A 62 -4.21 7.60 -10.77
N SER A 63 -5.32 7.37 -10.05
CA SER A 63 -5.33 6.87 -8.68
C SER A 63 -6.38 5.78 -8.55
N ILE A 64 -6.00 4.66 -7.94
CA ILE A 64 -6.93 3.55 -7.71
C ILE A 64 -7.45 3.68 -6.28
N TYR A 65 -8.77 3.72 -6.13
CA TYR A 65 -9.41 3.80 -4.82
C TYR A 65 -10.69 2.96 -4.74
N THR A 66 -11.08 2.63 -3.51
CA THR A 66 -12.34 2.00 -3.16
C THR A 66 -12.85 2.59 -1.85
N SER A 67 -14.10 2.29 -1.50
CA SER A 67 -14.73 2.86 -0.31
C SER A 67 -15.59 1.83 0.44
N ASN A 68 -15.93 2.10 1.69
CA ASN A 68 -16.92 1.30 2.41
C ASN A 68 -18.26 1.26 1.65
N SER A 69 -18.87 0.08 1.54
CA SER A 69 -20.21 -0.10 0.94
C SER A 69 -21.34 -0.09 1.95
N ASN A 70 -21.04 -0.36 3.22
CA ASN A 70 -21.97 -0.33 4.34
C ASN A 70 -21.76 0.93 5.20
N SER A 71 -22.78 1.35 5.95
CA SER A 71 -22.60 2.36 6.99
C SER A 71 -21.80 1.77 8.15
N ILE A 72 -20.94 2.59 8.74
CA ILE A 72 -20.09 2.22 9.88
C ILE A 72 -20.40 3.19 11.01
N GLN A 73 -20.68 2.67 12.20
CA GLN A 73 -20.94 3.47 13.38
C GLN A 73 -20.12 2.97 14.58
N PHE A 74 -19.49 3.91 15.28
CA PHE A 74 -18.89 3.70 16.59
C PHE A 74 -19.64 4.56 17.61
N GLY A 75 -20.13 3.95 18.69
CA GLY A 75 -20.94 4.61 19.71
C GLY A 75 -22.41 4.19 19.69
N PRO A 76 -23.28 4.93 20.41
CA PRO A 76 -22.95 6.11 21.21
C PRO A 76 -22.03 5.76 22.40
N ALA A 77 -21.01 6.57 22.62
CA ALA A 77 -20.14 6.42 23.79
C ALA A 77 -20.77 7.02 25.04
N GLN A 78 -20.64 6.31 26.16
CA GLN A 78 -21.06 6.82 27.47
C GLN A 78 -19.95 7.64 28.16
N ASP A 79 -18.76 7.74 27.58
CA ASP A 79 -17.64 8.52 28.11
C ASP A 79 -16.83 9.27 27.01
N THR A 80 -15.82 10.00 27.46
CA THR A 80 -15.01 10.93 26.64
C THR A 80 -13.86 10.28 25.87
N GLN A 81 -13.55 8.98 26.06
CA GLN A 81 -12.41 8.35 25.37
C GLN A 81 -12.67 8.16 23.88
N LEU A 82 -13.91 7.84 23.48
CA LEU A 82 -14.26 7.75 22.07
C LEU A 82 -14.02 9.09 21.37
N ALA A 83 -14.40 10.21 22.01
CA ALA A 83 -14.19 11.57 21.48
C ALA A 83 -12.70 11.91 21.25
N ALA A 84 -11.78 11.21 21.91
CA ALA A 84 -10.34 11.41 21.76
C ALA A 84 -9.71 10.59 20.63
N ALA A 85 -10.48 9.77 19.91
CA ALA A 85 -9.99 9.04 18.74
C ALA A 85 -9.47 10.00 17.67
N GLY A 86 -8.19 9.83 17.31
CA GLY A 86 -7.52 10.65 16.30
C GLY A 86 -7.33 9.97 14.95
N PHE A 87 -7.55 8.64 14.88
CA PHE A 87 -7.24 7.84 13.70
C PHE A 87 -8.33 6.80 13.41
N LEU A 88 -8.52 6.51 12.13
CA LEU A 88 -9.29 5.38 11.64
C LEU A 88 -8.33 4.33 11.07
N THR A 89 -8.57 3.06 11.40
CA THR A 89 -7.65 1.95 11.08
C THR A 89 -8.43 0.78 10.51
N ILE A 90 -7.91 0.16 9.45
CA ILE A 90 -8.44 -1.08 8.85
C ILE A 90 -7.53 -2.23 9.24
N PHE A 91 -8.12 -3.32 9.70
CA PHE A 91 -7.45 -4.52 10.17
C PHE A 91 -7.84 -5.74 9.32
N ASP A 92 -6.94 -6.72 9.23
CA ASP A 92 -7.29 -8.09 8.84
C ASP A 92 -7.83 -8.89 10.04
N GLN A 93 -8.14 -10.17 9.82
CA GLN A 93 -8.67 -11.08 10.85
C GLN A 93 -7.67 -11.41 11.97
N ASP A 94 -6.38 -11.18 11.74
CA ASP A 94 -5.28 -11.49 12.66
C ASP A 94 -4.79 -10.24 13.40
N ASP A 95 -5.60 -9.17 13.40
CA ASP A 95 -5.32 -7.87 14.00
C ASP A 95 -4.15 -7.10 13.37
N ASN A 96 -3.70 -7.48 12.17
CA ASN A 96 -2.71 -6.70 11.44
C ASN A 96 -3.37 -5.49 10.79
N ILE A 97 -2.74 -4.33 10.94
CA ILE A 97 -3.21 -3.10 10.31
C ILE A 97 -2.91 -3.18 8.82
N LEU A 98 -3.89 -2.94 7.96
CA LEU A 98 -3.75 -2.86 6.50
C LEU A 98 -3.70 -1.42 6.01
N PHE A 99 -4.58 -0.57 6.54
CA PHE A 99 -4.65 0.85 6.22
C PHE A 99 -4.92 1.66 7.48
N HIS A 100 -4.49 2.91 7.49
CA HIS A 100 -4.86 3.84 8.56
C HIS A 100 -4.75 5.29 8.10
N GLY A 101 -5.37 6.20 8.82
CA GLY A 101 -5.25 7.62 8.53
C GLY A 101 -5.89 8.48 9.60
N PRO A 102 -5.66 9.81 9.56
CA PRO A 102 -6.24 10.72 10.51
C PRO A 102 -7.77 10.72 10.38
N LEU A 103 -8.43 10.70 11.53
CA LEU A 103 -9.85 10.91 11.64
C LEU A 103 -10.12 12.42 11.54
N ARG A 104 -11.00 12.82 10.63
CA ARG A 104 -11.45 14.22 10.51
C ARG A 104 -12.77 14.38 11.26
N ASP A 105 -13.01 15.56 11.82
CA ASP A 105 -14.14 15.98 12.67
C ASP A 105 -15.50 15.34 12.31
N LYS A 106 -15.68 14.09 12.75
CA LYS A 106 -16.85 13.23 12.51
C LYS A 106 -17.53 12.80 13.81
N PHE A 107 -17.03 13.30 14.95
CA PHE A 107 -17.62 13.02 16.25
C PHE A 107 -18.80 13.95 16.50
N SER A 108 -20.01 13.39 16.47
CA SER A 108 -21.24 14.11 16.75
C SER A 108 -22.20 13.22 17.52
N ASP A 109 -22.95 13.82 18.46
CA ASP A 109 -23.96 13.12 19.26
C ASP A 109 -23.42 11.86 19.98
N GLY A 110 -22.16 11.92 20.42
CA GLY A 110 -21.49 10.83 21.13
C GLY A 110 -21.04 9.67 20.23
N SER A 111 -21.07 9.81 18.91
CA SER A 111 -20.72 8.75 17.96
C SER A 111 -19.86 9.23 16.80
N PHE A 112 -19.20 8.28 16.14
CA PHE A 112 -18.68 8.46 14.79
C PHE A 112 -19.55 7.68 13.83
N THR A 113 -20.07 8.35 12.81
CA THR A 113 -20.87 7.71 11.76
C THR A 113 -20.22 7.99 10.40
N PHE A 114 -20.08 6.93 9.61
CA PHE A 114 -19.61 6.99 8.24
C PHE A 114 -20.67 6.37 7.33
N GLU A 115 -21.19 7.18 6.42
CA GLU A 115 -22.08 6.69 5.38
C GLU A 115 -21.30 5.88 4.33
N PRO A 116 -21.98 5.04 3.52
CA PRO A 116 -21.36 4.40 2.37
C PRO A 116 -20.61 5.41 1.50
N GLY A 117 -19.36 5.10 1.15
CA GLY A 117 -18.49 5.98 0.36
C GLY A 117 -17.54 6.89 1.15
N GLU A 118 -17.77 7.10 2.45
CA GLU A 118 -17.02 8.10 3.22
C GLU A 118 -15.64 7.62 3.73
N ILE A 119 -15.46 6.32 3.90
CA ILE A 119 -14.16 5.71 4.20
C ILE A 119 -13.53 5.31 2.88
N THR A 120 -12.61 6.15 2.38
CA THR A 120 -11.89 5.89 1.12
C THR A 120 -10.48 5.35 1.37
N LEU A 121 -10.20 4.18 0.77
CA LEU A 121 -8.88 3.57 0.68
C LEU A 121 -8.29 3.89 -0.69
N ARG A 122 -7.05 4.37 -0.74
CA ARG A 122 -6.39 4.78 -1.98
C ARG A 122 -5.00 4.15 -2.06
N ILE A 123 -4.59 3.80 -3.27
CA ILE A 123 -3.22 3.41 -3.61
C ILE A 123 -2.82 4.28 -4.80
N ASP A 124 -1.84 5.17 -4.59
CA ASP A 124 -1.40 6.12 -5.60
C ASP A 124 -0.14 5.70 -6.36
N GLY A 125 0.12 6.46 -7.43
CA GLY A 125 1.30 6.33 -8.27
C GLY A 125 1.18 5.24 -9.34
N ALA A 126 2.23 5.09 -10.14
CA ALA A 126 2.33 4.06 -11.17
C ALA A 126 2.12 2.65 -10.59
N PHE A 127 2.66 2.42 -9.38
CA PHE A 127 2.41 1.19 -8.63
C PHE A 127 0.92 0.96 -8.34
N GLY A 128 0.21 1.99 -7.85
CA GLY A 128 -1.22 1.92 -7.61
C GLY A 128 -2.01 1.60 -8.87
N HIS A 129 -1.62 2.14 -10.02
CA HIS A 129 -2.27 1.85 -11.29
C HIS A 129 -2.13 0.37 -11.69
N SER A 130 -0.95 -0.21 -11.51
CA SER A 130 -0.68 -1.59 -11.94
C SER A 130 -1.14 -2.66 -10.95
N LEU A 131 -0.85 -2.49 -9.65
CA LEU A 131 -1.14 -3.51 -8.63
C LEU A 131 -2.35 -3.18 -7.76
N GLY A 132 -2.76 -1.91 -7.68
CA GLY A 132 -3.91 -1.48 -6.89
C GLY A 132 -5.21 -2.23 -7.21
N PRO A 133 -5.57 -2.48 -8.49
CA PRO A 133 -6.76 -3.27 -8.82
C PRO A 133 -6.70 -4.70 -8.27
N ALA A 134 -5.53 -5.35 -8.32
CA ALA A 134 -5.34 -6.70 -7.78
C ALA A 134 -5.42 -6.71 -6.25
N ILE A 135 -4.80 -5.73 -5.57
CA ILE A 135 -4.87 -5.57 -4.12
C ILE A 135 -6.32 -5.37 -3.67
N PHE A 136 -7.09 -4.51 -4.33
CA PHE A 136 -8.49 -4.31 -3.97
C PHE A 136 -9.37 -5.51 -4.31
N ALA A 137 -9.10 -6.24 -5.39
CA ALA A 137 -9.81 -7.49 -5.68
C ALA A 137 -9.56 -8.56 -4.59
N TRP A 138 -8.31 -8.63 -4.10
CA TRP A 138 -7.92 -9.49 -2.98
C TRP A 138 -8.59 -9.07 -1.67
N LEU A 139 -8.57 -7.78 -1.31
CA LEU A 139 -9.24 -7.26 -0.12
C LEU A 139 -10.76 -7.50 -0.11
N LYS A 140 -11.38 -7.60 -1.30
CA LYS A 140 -12.82 -7.88 -1.48
C LYS A 140 -13.15 -9.37 -1.58
N GLY A 141 -12.16 -10.25 -1.60
CA GLY A 141 -12.36 -11.68 -1.86
C GLY A 141 -12.90 -12.00 -3.26
N GLN A 142 -12.80 -11.06 -4.20
CA GLN A 142 -13.28 -11.23 -5.58
C GLN A 142 -12.30 -12.05 -6.42
N ALA A 143 -11.00 -11.88 -6.16
CA ALA A 143 -9.94 -12.66 -6.78
C ALA A 143 -8.77 -12.76 -5.80
N PRO A 144 -8.03 -13.89 -5.77
CA PRO A 144 -6.76 -13.93 -5.07
C PRO A 144 -5.77 -12.95 -5.72
N MET A 145 -4.73 -12.58 -4.98
CA MET A 145 -3.58 -11.93 -5.59
C MET A 145 -3.00 -12.85 -6.68
N PRO A 146 -2.50 -12.30 -7.80
CA PRO A 146 -1.81 -13.09 -8.81
C PRO A 146 -0.61 -13.81 -8.20
N SER A 147 -0.21 -14.92 -8.81
CA SER A 147 1.02 -15.62 -8.44
C SER A 147 2.18 -14.65 -8.41
N ALA A 148 3.07 -14.85 -7.43
CA ALA A 148 4.29 -14.07 -7.34
C ALA A 148 5.11 -14.18 -8.63
N PRO A 149 5.73 -13.08 -9.11
CA PRO A 149 6.56 -13.11 -10.30
C PRO A 149 7.71 -14.10 -10.10
N SER A 150 8.00 -14.91 -11.13
CA SER A 150 9.10 -15.88 -11.11
C SER A 150 10.48 -15.24 -11.30
N GLY A 151 10.50 -13.97 -11.68
CA GLY A 151 11.67 -13.10 -11.81
C GLY A 151 11.22 -11.68 -12.13
N LEU A 152 12.10 -10.70 -11.98
CA LEU A 152 11.82 -9.32 -12.33
C LEU A 152 12.91 -8.80 -13.27
N SER A 153 12.56 -7.83 -14.10
CA SER A 153 13.50 -7.14 -14.95
C SER A 153 13.33 -5.63 -14.82
N ILE A 154 14.42 -4.91 -15.04
CA ILE A 154 14.40 -3.47 -15.27
C ILE A 154 14.46 -3.23 -16.78
N GLU A 155 13.53 -2.46 -17.32
CA GLU A 155 13.62 -1.94 -18.69
C GLU A 155 14.20 -0.53 -18.69
N VAL A 156 15.24 -0.35 -19.50
CA VAL A 156 15.91 0.93 -19.74
C VAL A 156 16.11 1.08 -21.25
N GLN A 157 15.58 2.16 -21.83
CA GLN A 157 15.73 2.48 -23.27
C GLN A 157 15.36 1.29 -24.21
N GLY A 158 14.37 0.47 -23.83
CA GLY A 158 13.92 -0.69 -24.61
C GLY A 158 14.74 -1.97 -24.39
N ALA A 159 15.71 -1.97 -23.47
CA ALA A 159 16.52 -3.13 -23.11
C ALA A 159 16.16 -3.65 -21.72
N LEU A 160 15.84 -4.95 -21.63
CA LEU A 160 15.54 -5.63 -20.37
C LEU A 160 16.80 -6.17 -19.71
N HIS A 161 16.97 -5.83 -18.44
CA HIS A 161 18.05 -6.30 -17.59
C HIS A 161 17.45 -7.11 -16.44
N PRO A 162 17.79 -8.40 -16.28
CA PRO A 162 17.25 -9.20 -15.19
C PRO A 162 17.72 -8.64 -13.86
N ILE A 163 16.84 -8.63 -12.87
CA ILE A 163 17.15 -8.19 -11.51
C ILE A 163 16.77 -9.26 -10.50
N THR A 164 17.53 -9.29 -9.40
CA THR A 164 17.15 -10.04 -8.21
C THR A 164 16.95 -9.03 -7.08
N LEU A 165 15.85 -9.14 -6.36
CA LEU A 165 15.56 -8.30 -5.20
C LEU A 165 15.89 -9.06 -3.92
N GLU A 166 16.50 -8.38 -2.96
CA GLU A 166 16.51 -8.81 -1.57
C GLU A 166 15.23 -8.32 -0.88
N GLY A 167 14.71 -9.13 0.04
CA GLY A 167 13.44 -8.92 0.72
C GLY A 167 13.28 -7.54 1.39
N PRO A 168 12.08 -7.22 1.90
CA PRO A 168 11.77 -5.90 2.40
C PRO A 168 12.79 -5.44 3.45
N VAL A 169 13.49 -4.34 3.17
CA VAL A 169 14.27 -3.64 4.19
C VAL A 169 13.30 -2.76 4.97
N ALA A 170 13.27 -2.88 6.29
CA ALA A 170 12.41 -2.03 7.10
C ALA A 170 12.94 -0.58 7.06
N GLY A 171 12.07 0.38 6.81
CA GLY A 171 12.35 1.80 6.99
C GLY A 171 11.09 2.58 7.31
N ASP A 172 11.26 3.76 7.91
CA ASP A 172 10.22 4.60 8.51
C ASP A 172 9.08 4.94 7.53
N GLY A 173 8.05 4.09 7.50
CA GLY A 173 6.82 4.29 6.71
C GLY A 173 6.99 4.17 5.19
N CYS A 174 8.14 3.70 4.70
CA CYS A 174 8.39 3.47 3.28
C CYS A 174 8.80 2.03 3.02
N LEU A 175 8.31 1.46 1.92
CA LEU A 175 8.78 0.17 1.44
C LEU A 175 10.05 0.34 0.63
N PHE A 176 10.99 -0.54 0.93
CA PHE A 176 12.34 -0.51 0.44
C PHE A 176 12.65 -1.87 -0.19
N LEU A 177 12.74 -1.90 -1.52
CA LEU A 177 13.21 -3.06 -2.27
C LEU A 177 14.70 -2.84 -2.57
N ARG A 178 15.55 -3.83 -2.33
CA ARG A 178 16.99 -3.69 -2.58
C ARG A 178 17.39 -4.60 -3.74
N LEU A 179 18.18 -4.10 -4.69
CA LEU A 179 18.84 -5.00 -5.63
C LEU A 179 19.84 -5.88 -4.88
N LYS A 180 19.82 -7.18 -5.18
CA LYS A 180 20.78 -8.14 -4.64
C LYS A 180 22.18 -7.94 -5.21
N ASP A 181 22.24 -7.58 -6.48
CA ASP A 181 23.47 -7.38 -7.23
C ASP A 181 23.41 -6.03 -7.93
N ASP A 182 24.56 -5.38 -8.07
CA ASP A 182 24.68 -4.14 -8.83
C ASP A 182 24.29 -4.40 -10.30
N VAL A 183 23.35 -3.62 -10.82
CA VAL A 183 22.96 -3.69 -12.23
C VAL A 183 23.65 -2.56 -12.98
N GLN A 184 24.54 -2.92 -13.89
CA GLN A 184 25.17 -1.95 -14.80
C GLN A 184 24.21 -1.67 -15.96
N LEU A 185 23.77 -0.43 -16.07
CA LEU A 185 22.93 0.06 -17.16
C LEU A 185 23.75 1.03 -18.00
N ASP A 186 23.93 0.72 -19.28
CA ASP A 186 24.58 1.63 -20.22
C ASP A 186 23.53 2.62 -20.75
N ALA A 187 23.56 3.87 -20.29
CA ALA A 187 22.70 4.93 -20.80
C ALA A 187 23.33 5.54 -22.07
N MET A 188 22.61 5.47 -23.19
CA MET A 188 23.10 5.98 -24.49
C MET A 188 22.89 7.50 -24.67
N SER A 189 22.12 8.16 -23.81
CA SER A 189 21.73 9.57 -23.98
C SER A 189 21.85 10.37 -22.67
N GLY A 190 22.20 11.65 -22.79
CA GLY A 190 22.32 12.60 -21.68
C GLY A 190 20.99 13.15 -21.15
N GLU A 191 19.89 12.42 -21.33
CA GLU A 191 18.55 12.77 -20.84
C GLU A 191 18.20 11.92 -19.62
N ALA A 192 17.16 12.33 -18.87
CA ALA A 192 16.60 11.51 -17.81
C ALA A 192 16.15 10.16 -18.39
N VAL A 193 16.46 9.08 -17.68
CA VAL A 193 16.14 7.73 -18.11
C VAL A 193 14.91 7.28 -17.33
N ASP A 194 13.82 7.03 -18.08
CA ASP A 194 12.67 6.32 -17.56
C ASP A 194 13.04 4.86 -17.32
N VAL A 195 12.74 4.39 -16.12
CA VAL A 195 13.01 3.02 -15.68
C VAL A 195 11.70 2.37 -15.29
N ALA A 196 11.45 1.18 -15.82
CA ALA A 196 10.31 0.37 -15.47
C ALA A 196 10.76 -0.94 -14.80
N ILE A 197 10.07 -1.34 -13.73
CA ILE A 197 10.16 -2.72 -13.22
C ILE A 197 9.06 -3.52 -13.90
N ILE A 198 9.43 -4.61 -14.56
CA ILE A 198 8.55 -5.46 -15.35
C ILE A 198 8.66 -6.91 -14.89
N ASP A 199 7.54 -7.60 -14.87
CA ASP A 199 7.48 -9.03 -14.59
C ASP A 199 7.67 -9.89 -15.85
N PRO A 200 7.78 -11.23 -15.74
CA PRO A 200 8.03 -12.10 -16.87
C PRO A 200 6.88 -12.12 -17.89
N GLU A 201 5.68 -11.69 -17.49
CA GLU A 201 4.52 -11.54 -18.35
C GLU A 201 4.49 -10.19 -19.09
N GLY A 202 5.49 -9.33 -18.90
CA GLY A 202 5.60 -8.03 -19.56
C GLY A 202 4.76 -6.93 -18.91
N ARG A 203 4.23 -7.15 -17.70
CA ARG A 203 3.44 -6.14 -16.99
C ARG A 203 4.38 -5.16 -16.28
N THR A 204 4.18 -3.87 -16.52
CA THR A 204 4.88 -2.81 -15.78
C THR A 204 4.33 -2.73 -14.35
N LEU A 205 5.15 -3.04 -13.36
CA LEU A 205 4.80 -3.00 -11.94
C LEU A 205 5.15 -1.67 -11.28
N TYR A 206 6.11 -0.94 -11.84
CA TYR A 206 6.55 0.38 -11.39
C TYR A 206 7.18 1.14 -12.55
N THR A 207 7.01 2.46 -12.58
CA THR A 207 7.80 3.37 -13.41
C THR A 207 8.38 4.48 -12.54
N GLY A 208 9.61 4.88 -12.81
CA GLY A 208 10.29 5.99 -12.15
C GLY A 208 11.30 6.64 -13.07
N GLU A 209 11.65 7.89 -12.77
CA GLU A 209 12.62 8.67 -13.54
C GLU A 209 13.93 8.76 -12.74
N PHE A 210 15.06 8.34 -13.33
CA PHE A 210 16.37 8.61 -12.74
C PHE A 210 16.87 9.98 -13.21
N ALA A 211 16.84 10.95 -12.30
CA ALA A 211 17.31 12.29 -12.56
C ALA A 211 18.85 12.38 -12.45
N THR A 212 19.58 12.04 -13.52
CA THR A 212 20.92 12.61 -13.77
C THR A 212 21.30 12.48 -15.25
N PRO A 213 21.83 13.53 -15.89
CA PRO A 213 22.30 13.46 -17.27
C PRO A 213 23.64 12.72 -17.30
N LEU A 214 23.69 11.56 -17.96
CA LEU A 214 24.92 10.75 -18.04
C LEU A 214 25.19 10.37 -19.48
N GLN A 215 25.93 11.23 -20.19
CA GLN A 215 26.51 10.86 -21.48
C GLN A 215 27.74 9.98 -21.22
N GLY A 216 27.65 8.69 -21.59
CA GLY A 216 28.80 7.77 -21.55
C GLY A 216 29.22 7.29 -20.16
N ALA A 217 28.31 7.32 -19.17
CA ALA A 217 28.55 6.70 -17.87
C ALA A 217 27.79 5.37 -17.76
N THR A 218 28.45 4.36 -17.20
CA THR A 218 27.75 3.18 -16.71
C THR A 218 26.98 3.58 -15.46
N VAL A 219 25.66 3.51 -15.51
CA VAL A 219 24.82 3.72 -14.33
C VAL A 219 24.83 2.41 -13.55
N THR A 220 25.63 2.36 -12.50
CA THR A 220 25.50 1.29 -11.51
C THR A 220 24.24 1.60 -10.70
N VAL A 221 23.16 0.86 -10.94
CA VAL A 221 22.09 0.77 -9.95
C VAL A 221 22.67 -0.10 -8.85
N SER A 222 23.35 0.55 -7.90
CA SER A 222 23.99 -0.15 -6.80
C SER A 222 22.93 -0.82 -5.93
N ALA A 223 23.35 -1.77 -5.09
CA ALA A 223 22.53 -2.35 -4.02
C ALA A 223 22.11 -1.30 -2.95
N GLU A 224 21.46 -0.22 -3.40
CA GLU A 224 20.84 0.82 -2.61
C GLU A 224 19.32 0.78 -2.81
N THR A 225 18.66 1.22 -1.77
CA THR A 225 17.29 0.86 -1.46
C THR A 225 16.31 1.65 -2.34
N PHE A 226 15.56 0.98 -3.22
CA PHE A 226 14.47 1.64 -3.96
C PHE A 226 13.38 2.04 -2.98
N ARG A 227 13.10 3.34 -2.93
CA ARG A 227 11.95 3.85 -2.19
C ARG A 227 10.70 3.63 -3.03
N LEU A 228 9.96 2.57 -2.75
CA LEU A 228 8.61 2.43 -3.28
C LEU A 228 7.70 3.35 -2.44
N MET A 229 7.51 4.58 -2.90
CA MET A 229 6.51 5.47 -2.31
C MET A 229 5.13 5.02 -2.77
N ILE A 230 4.47 4.19 -1.96
CA ILE A 230 3.03 3.97 -2.08
C ILE A 230 2.36 5.11 -1.29
N HIS A 231 1.92 6.14 -2.01
CA HIS A 231 1.19 7.26 -1.41
C HIS A 231 -0.28 6.91 -1.15
#